data_AF-A0A6B8RJ25-F1
#
_entry.id   AF-A0A6B8RJ25-F1
#
_cell.length_a   1.000
_cell.length_b   1.000
_cell.length_c   1.000
_cell.angle_alpha   90.00
_cell.angle_beta   90.00
_cell.angle_gamma   90.00
#
_symmetry.space_group_name_H-M   'P 1'
#
loop_
_entity.id
_entity.type
_entity.pdbx_description
1 polymer ?
#
loop_
_entity_poly.entity_id
_entity_poly.type
_entity_poly.pdbx_seq_one_letter_code
_entity_poly.pdbx_strand_id
1 'polypeptide(L)'
;MAVTAAMVKEVRERTGAGMLDCKKALDEVNGDIEKALDLLREKGLSAAANKAGRIATEGAVGSYIHAGGRIGVLVEVNCETDFVANTDEFKAFVKDIAMQISASNPRYVRREEVPQEDLDKEREILRAQALNEGKPEKIVEKMVDGRISKYYEEFCLMEQSFIKDPDKTIASLLNEKIGKIGENITIRRFQRFELGEGLEKKVDNFVEEVMAQTQK
;
A
#
# COMPACT_ATOMS: atom_id res chain seq x y z
N MET A 1 -30.24 18.94 -11.13
CA MET A 1 -29.93 19.18 -12.56
C MET A 1 -30.16 17.87 -13.31
N ALA A 2 -30.52 17.85 -14.61
CA ALA A 2 -30.73 16.58 -15.29
C ALA A 2 -29.38 15.86 -15.50
N VAL A 3 -29.25 14.63 -15.01
CA VAL A 3 -28.04 13.82 -15.19
C VAL A 3 -27.88 13.47 -16.67
N THR A 4 -26.77 13.91 -17.26
CA THR A 4 -26.48 13.66 -18.69
C THR A 4 -25.60 12.42 -18.88
N ALA A 5 -25.67 11.80 -20.06
CA ALA A 5 -24.81 10.67 -20.40
C ALA A 5 -23.31 11.04 -20.36
N ALA A 6 -22.96 12.29 -20.65
CA ALA A 6 -21.59 12.79 -20.55
C ALA A 6 -21.09 12.79 -19.11
N MET A 7 -21.91 13.25 -18.15
CA MET A 7 -21.58 13.23 -16.73
C MET A 7 -21.40 11.81 -16.20
N VAL A 8 -22.29 10.88 -16.60
CA VAL A 8 -22.18 9.47 -16.21
C VAL A 8 -20.88 8.86 -16.76
N LYS A 9 -20.53 9.18 -18.01
CA LYS A 9 -19.28 8.73 -18.64
C LYS A 9 -18.07 9.29 -17.90
N GLU A 10 -18.06 10.57 -17.55
CA GLU A 10 -16.97 11.21 -16.82
C GLU A 10 -16.76 10.56 -15.44
N VAL A 11 -17.83 10.40 -14.66
CA VAL A 11 -17.76 9.73 -13.35
C VAL A 11 -17.25 8.30 -13.49
N ARG A 12 -17.70 7.57 -14.52
CA ARG A 12 -17.23 6.22 -14.80
C ARG A 12 -15.75 6.18 -15.18
N GLU A 13 -15.26 7.13 -15.97
CA GLU A 13 -13.84 7.19 -16.34
C GLU A 13 -12.95 7.52 -15.13
N ARG A 14 -13.43 8.37 -14.22
CA ARG A 14 -12.70 8.76 -13.01
C ARG A 14 -12.70 7.69 -11.91
N THR A 15 -13.78 6.91 -11.79
CA THR A 15 -13.95 5.92 -10.70
C THR A 15 -13.79 4.47 -11.14
N GLY A 16 -13.99 4.20 -12.43
CA GLY A 16 -14.12 2.85 -12.98
C GLY A 16 -15.38 2.09 -12.54
N ALA A 17 -16.31 2.72 -11.80
CA ALA A 17 -17.52 2.07 -11.32
C ALA A 17 -18.50 1.67 -12.44
N GLY A 18 -19.46 0.80 -12.13
CA GLY A 18 -20.51 0.38 -13.06
C GLY A 18 -21.33 1.57 -13.57
N MET A 19 -21.76 1.51 -14.84
CA MET A 19 -22.50 2.61 -15.50
C MET A 19 -23.77 3.00 -14.72
N LEU A 20 -24.48 2.01 -14.20
CA LEU A 20 -25.70 2.22 -13.41
C LEU A 20 -25.39 2.87 -12.06
N ASP A 21 -24.30 2.48 -11.40
CA ASP A 21 -23.90 3.04 -10.11
C ASP A 21 -23.45 4.49 -10.26
N CYS A 22 -22.72 4.81 -11.33
CA CYS A 22 -22.34 6.17 -11.68
C CYS A 22 -23.58 7.06 -11.88
N LYS A 23 -24.58 6.55 -12.61
CA LYS A 23 -25.84 7.28 -12.84
C LYS A 23 -26.60 7.48 -11.53
N LYS A 24 -26.78 6.43 -10.72
CA LYS A 24 -27.47 6.51 -9.43
C LYS A 24 -26.79 7.49 -8.47
N ALA A 25 -25.47 7.45 -8.40
CA ALA A 25 -24.71 8.38 -7.57
C ALA A 25 -24.93 9.83 -8.00
N LEU A 26 -24.86 10.12 -9.31
CA LEU A 26 -25.17 11.43 -9.85
C LEU A 26 -26.62 11.86 -9.60
N ASP A 27 -27.59 10.95 -9.71
CA ASP A 27 -29.00 11.23 -9.40
C ASP A 27 -29.18 11.61 -7.92
N GLU A 28 -28.54 10.88 -6.99
CA GLU A 28 -28.61 11.14 -5.53
C GLU A 28 -28.04 12.51 -5.13
N VAL A 29 -27.02 12.99 -5.84
CA VAL A 29 -26.36 14.28 -5.56
C VAL A 29 -26.75 15.38 -6.55
N ASN A 30 -27.87 15.20 -7.26
CA ASN A 30 -28.46 16.19 -8.17
C ASN A 30 -27.57 16.62 -9.35
N GLY A 31 -26.65 15.76 -9.77
CA GLY A 31 -25.70 15.98 -10.87
C GLY A 31 -24.37 16.62 -10.44
N ASP A 32 -24.11 16.73 -9.13
CA ASP A 32 -22.82 17.20 -8.61
C ASP A 32 -21.75 16.11 -8.78
N ILE A 33 -20.78 16.32 -9.69
CA ILE A 33 -19.78 15.31 -10.04
C ILE A 33 -18.90 14.98 -8.83
N GLU A 34 -18.37 15.98 -8.12
CA GLU A 34 -17.44 15.74 -7.01
C GLU A 34 -18.15 14.99 -5.88
N LYS A 35 -19.39 15.37 -5.53
CA LYS A 35 -20.16 14.61 -4.54
C LYS A 35 -20.51 13.21 -5.00
N ALA A 36 -20.69 12.98 -6.30
CA ALA A 36 -20.95 11.64 -6.82
C ALA A 36 -19.71 10.75 -6.68
N LEU A 37 -18.51 11.32 -6.84
CA LEU A 37 -17.24 10.61 -6.61
C LEU A 37 -17.08 10.24 -5.14
N ASP A 38 -17.34 11.18 -4.23
CA ASP A 38 -17.29 10.93 -2.78
C ASP A 38 -18.28 9.84 -2.37
N LEU A 39 -19.52 9.93 -2.86
CA LEU A 39 -20.57 8.94 -2.60
C LEU A 39 -20.19 7.54 -3.14
N LEU A 40 -19.61 7.47 -4.34
CA LEU A 40 -19.12 6.19 -4.90
C LEU A 40 -17.96 5.63 -4.10
N ARG A 41 -17.07 6.49 -3.58
CA ARG A 41 -15.98 6.08 -2.71
C ARG A 41 -16.51 5.48 -1.40
N GLU A 42 -17.46 6.15 -0.76
CA GLU A 42 -18.13 5.64 0.45
C GLU A 42 -18.83 4.30 0.20
N LYS A 43 -19.59 4.20 -0.91
CA LYS A 43 -20.25 2.95 -1.32
C LYS A 43 -19.24 1.85 -1.62
N GLY A 44 -18.09 2.17 -2.23
CA GLY A 44 -16.98 1.26 -2.46
C GLY A 44 -16.39 0.69 -1.17
N LEU A 45 -16.16 1.56 -0.16
CA LEU A 45 -15.71 1.14 1.17
C LEU A 45 -16.70 0.20 1.84
N SER A 46 -18.00 0.52 1.80
CA SER A 46 -19.04 -0.37 2.32
C SER A 46 -19.10 -1.70 1.56
N ALA A 47 -18.98 -1.66 0.24
CA ALA A 47 -18.97 -2.84 -0.61
C ALA A 47 -17.77 -3.74 -0.34
N ALA A 48 -16.61 -3.17 -0.01
CA ALA A 48 -15.42 -3.91 0.40
C ALA A 48 -15.60 -4.53 1.78
N ALA A 49 -16.09 -3.77 2.76
CA ALA A 49 -16.36 -4.28 4.11
C ALA A 49 -17.34 -5.47 4.09
N ASN A 50 -18.41 -5.39 3.29
CA ASN A 50 -19.39 -6.46 3.14
C ASN A 50 -18.83 -7.72 2.45
N LYS A 51 -17.74 -7.58 1.69
CA LYS A 51 -17.08 -8.70 0.99
C LYS A 51 -15.88 -9.27 1.75
N ALA A 52 -15.34 -8.56 2.73
CA ALA A 52 -14.14 -8.97 3.46
C ALA A 52 -14.25 -10.37 4.11
N GLY A 53 -15.47 -10.80 4.48
CA GLY A 53 -15.73 -12.14 5.03
C GLY A 53 -15.85 -13.27 3.99
N ARG A 54 -15.85 -12.95 2.69
CA ARG A 54 -15.92 -13.97 1.63
C ARG A 54 -14.56 -14.63 1.44
N ILE A 55 -14.57 -15.94 1.23
CA ILE A 55 -13.36 -16.72 1.03
C ILE A 55 -12.76 -16.38 -0.34
N ALA A 56 -11.52 -15.89 -0.34
CA ALA A 56 -10.74 -15.60 -1.55
C ALA A 56 -9.58 -16.61 -1.65
N THR A 57 -9.80 -17.70 -2.39
CA THR A 57 -8.80 -18.79 -2.58
C THR A 57 -8.13 -18.79 -3.94
N GLU A 58 -8.71 -18.10 -4.92
CA GLU A 58 -8.12 -17.89 -6.24
C GLU A 58 -7.24 -16.64 -6.25
N GLY A 59 -6.61 -16.32 -7.37
CA GLY A 59 -5.81 -15.11 -7.52
C GLY A 59 -4.53 -15.31 -8.33
N ALA A 60 -3.51 -14.51 -8.03
CA ALA A 60 -2.23 -14.59 -8.72
C ALA A 60 -1.04 -14.33 -7.79
N VAL A 61 0.05 -15.02 -8.09
CA VAL A 61 1.38 -14.66 -7.58
C VAL A 61 2.05 -13.76 -8.62
N GLY A 62 2.30 -12.52 -8.23
CA GLY A 62 3.02 -11.52 -9.03
C GLY A 62 4.50 -11.51 -8.70
N SER A 63 5.31 -11.09 -9.69
CA SER A 63 6.73 -10.83 -9.50
C SER A 63 7.14 -9.50 -10.09
N TYR A 64 8.09 -8.81 -9.46
CA TYR A 64 8.73 -7.62 -10.02
C TYR A 64 10.23 -7.63 -9.74
N ILE A 65 11.02 -7.45 -10.80
CA ILE A 65 12.48 -7.36 -10.74
C ILE A 65 12.88 -5.93 -11.09
N HIS A 66 13.60 -5.27 -10.19
CA HIS A 66 13.97 -3.87 -10.32
C HIS A 66 15.49 -3.69 -10.46
N ALA A 67 15.89 -2.59 -11.12
CA ALA A 67 17.28 -2.16 -11.28
C ALA A 67 18.25 -3.29 -11.70
N GLY A 68 17.89 -4.02 -12.76
CA GLY A 68 18.75 -5.06 -13.33
C GLY A 68 18.95 -6.29 -12.44
N GLY A 69 18.03 -6.59 -11.52
CA GLY A 69 18.12 -7.74 -10.62
C GLY A 69 18.62 -7.40 -9.21
N ARG A 70 18.83 -6.12 -8.90
CA ARG A 70 19.23 -5.69 -7.56
C ARG A 70 18.14 -5.94 -6.52
N ILE A 71 16.87 -5.75 -6.89
CA ILE A 71 15.72 -5.98 -6.01
C ILE A 71 14.76 -6.93 -6.72
N GLY A 72 14.29 -7.95 -6.00
CA GLY A 72 13.28 -8.89 -6.47
C GLY A 72 12.11 -8.98 -5.49
N VAL A 73 10.89 -8.99 -6.01
CA VAL A 73 9.66 -9.11 -5.21
C VAL A 73 8.80 -10.24 -5.75
N LEU A 74 8.23 -11.03 -4.83
CA LEU A 74 7.10 -11.92 -5.07
C LEU A 74 5.93 -11.49 -4.17
N VAL A 75 4.72 -11.44 -4.70
CA VAL A 75 3.51 -11.09 -3.94
C VAL A 75 2.36 -12.01 -4.31
N GLU A 76 1.64 -12.51 -3.31
CA GLU A 76 0.41 -13.27 -3.47
C GLU A 76 -0.79 -12.35 -3.23
N VAL A 77 -1.65 -12.22 -4.22
CA VAL A 77 -2.91 -11.48 -4.13
C VAL A 77 -4.05 -12.44 -4.48
N ASN A 78 -5.00 -12.57 -3.57
CA ASN A 78 -6.15 -13.45 -3.75
C ASN A 78 -7.40 -12.70 -4.22
N CYS A 79 -8.25 -13.38 -4.97
CA CYS A 79 -9.64 -13.02 -5.30
C CYS A 79 -10.58 -14.21 -5.13
N GLU A 80 -11.87 -14.05 -5.42
CA GLU A 80 -12.86 -15.12 -5.25
C GLU A 80 -12.82 -16.13 -6.41
N THR A 81 -12.60 -15.67 -7.65
CA THR A 81 -12.65 -16.53 -8.85
C THR A 81 -11.39 -16.47 -9.72
N ASP A 82 -11.15 -17.56 -10.46
CA ASP A 82 -10.09 -17.68 -11.46
C ASP A 82 -10.33 -16.79 -12.68
N PHE A 83 -11.58 -16.51 -13.01
CA PHE A 83 -11.97 -15.57 -14.05
C PHE A 83 -11.41 -14.17 -13.77
N VAL A 84 -11.64 -13.65 -12.56
CA VAL A 84 -11.11 -12.35 -12.13
C VAL A 84 -9.59 -12.36 -12.10
N ALA A 85 -8.97 -13.43 -11.58
CA ALA A 85 -7.51 -13.58 -11.53
C ALA A 85 -6.85 -13.43 -12.91
N ASN A 86 -7.57 -13.81 -13.98
CA ASN A 86 -7.07 -13.78 -15.34
C ASN A 86 -7.31 -12.46 -16.09
N THR A 87 -8.04 -11.52 -15.52
CA THR A 87 -8.29 -10.20 -16.14
C THR A 87 -7.04 -9.33 -16.16
N ASP A 88 -6.91 -8.49 -17.19
CA ASP A 88 -5.80 -7.53 -17.30
C ASP A 88 -5.81 -6.53 -16.14
N GLU A 89 -6.99 -6.16 -15.65
CA GLU A 89 -7.13 -5.24 -14.52
C GLU A 89 -6.57 -5.84 -13.22
N PHE A 90 -6.89 -7.11 -12.92
CA PHE A 90 -6.35 -7.77 -11.74
C PHE A 90 -4.83 -7.96 -11.86
N LYS A 91 -4.35 -8.43 -13.01
CA LYS A 91 -2.90 -8.61 -13.27
C LYS A 91 -2.12 -7.29 -13.15
N ALA A 92 -2.70 -6.18 -13.64
CA ALA A 92 -2.11 -4.86 -13.51
C ALA A 92 -2.03 -4.43 -12.03
N PHE A 93 -3.08 -4.66 -11.24
CA PHE A 93 -3.07 -4.39 -9.80
C PHE A 93 -1.98 -5.19 -9.09
N VAL A 94 -1.87 -6.50 -9.34
CA VAL A 94 -0.84 -7.37 -8.75
C VAL A 94 0.57 -6.87 -9.06
N LYS A 95 0.82 -6.46 -10.32
CA LYS A 95 2.11 -5.88 -10.73
C LYS A 95 2.40 -4.56 -10.02
N ASP A 96 1.39 -3.72 -9.84
CA ASP A 96 1.52 -2.43 -9.17
C ASP A 96 1.86 -2.59 -7.69
N ILE A 97 1.25 -3.58 -7.02
CA ILE A 97 1.60 -3.94 -5.65
C ILE A 97 3.04 -4.48 -5.57
N ALA A 98 3.46 -5.35 -6.49
CA ALA A 98 4.84 -5.84 -6.50
C ALA A 98 5.86 -4.70 -6.68
N MET A 99 5.54 -3.71 -7.52
CA MET A 99 6.37 -2.52 -7.71
C MET A 99 6.37 -1.62 -6.47
N GLN A 100 5.22 -1.39 -5.83
CA GLN A 100 5.11 -0.67 -4.55
C GLN A 100 6.06 -1.29 -3.51
N ILE A 101 5.96 -2.60 -3.30
CA ILE A 101 6.80 -3.32 -2.31
C ILE A 101 8.27 -3.14 -2.64
N SER A 102 8.66 -3.21 -3.92
CA SER A 102 10.06 -3.06 -4.32
C SER A 102 10.64 -1.69 -3.95
N ALA A 103 9.83 -0.63 -4.07
CA ALA A 103 10.23 0.75 -3.85
C ALA A 103 10.18 1.14 -2.36
N SER A 104 9.14 0.72 -1.65
CA SER A 104 8.84 1.19 -0.29
C SER A 104 9.32 0.26 0.82
N ASN A 105 9.82 -0.94 0.48
CA ASN A 105 10.37 -1.92 1.43
C ASN A 105 9.52 -2.15 2.70
N PRO A 106 8.19 -2.38 2.59
CA PRO A 106 7.37 -2.73 3.74
C PRO A 106 7.86 -4.04 4.36
N ARG A 107 7.62 -4.22 5.66
CA ARG A 107 7.91 -5.46 6.40
C ARG A 107 6.66 -6.31 6.60
N TYR A 108 5.51 -5.67 6.68
CA TYR A 108 4.23 -6.29 7.00
C TYR A 108 3.19 -5.89 5.96
N VAL A 109 2.16 -6.72 5.76
CA VAL A 109 1.02 -6.31 4.93
C VAL A 109 0.18 -5.30 5.70
N ARG A 110 -0.14 -5.59 6.96
CA ARG A 110 -1.09 -4.84 7.78
C ARG A 110 -0.62 -4.67 9.23
N ARG A 111 -1.26 -3.77 9.98
CA ARG A 111 -0.88 -3.43 11.36
C ARG A 111 -0.97 -4.62 12.31
N GLU A 112 -1.92 -5.52 12.08
CA GLU A 112 -2.15 -6.70 12.93
C GLU A 112 -1.03 -7.75 12.81
N GLU A 113 -0.19 -7.66 11.76
CA GLU A 113 0.95 -8.55 11.56
C GLU A 113 2.23 -8.05 12.26
N VAL A 114 2.20 -6.84 12.84
CA VAL A 114 3.36 -6.28 13.55
C VAL A 114 3.49 -6.94 14.94
N PRO A 115 4.64 -7.56 15.26
CA PRO A 115 4.88 -8.13 16.58
C PRO A 115 4.78 -7.06 17.67
N GLN A 116 4.01 -7.35 18.73
CA GLN A 116 3.86 -6.43 19.86
C GLN A 116 5.21 -6.13 20.53
N GLU A 117 6.10 -7.12 20.60
CA GLU A 117 7.45 -6.92 21.16
C GLU A 117 8.25 -5.85 20.41
N ASP A 118 8.11 -5.74 19.09
CA ASP A 118 8.81 -4.73 18.29
C ASP A 118 8.21 -3.35 18.53
N LEU A 119 6.88 -3.27 18.64
CA LEU A 119 6.18 -2.02 18.96
C LEU A 119 6.53 -1.52 20.37
N ASP A 120 6.56 -2.41 21.36
CA ASP A 120 6.87 -2.05 22.75
C ASP A 120 8.30 -1.54 22.87
N LYS A 121 9.28 -2.23 22.26
CA LYS A 121 10.67 -1.78 22.20
C LYS A 121 10.78 -0.41 21.54
N GLU A 122 10.11 -0.21 20.40
CA GLU A 122 10.14 1.08 19.71
C GLU A 122 9.50 2.17 20.57
N ARG A 123 8.35 1.90 21.21
CA ARG A 123 7.68 2.85 22.12
C ARG A 123 8.57 3.24 23.30
N GLU A 124 9.29 2.30 23.90
CA GLU A 124 10.22 2.58 25.00
C GLU A 124 11.38 3.46 24.55
N ILE A 125 12.00 3.15 23.41
CA ILE A 125 13.09 3.95 22.83
C ILE A 125 12.60 5.38 22.56
N LEU A 126 11.43 5.52 21.93
CA LEU A 126 10.83 6.81 21.59
C LEU A 126 10.45 7.63 22.83
N ARG A 127 9.93 6.98 23.87
CA ARG A 127 9.61 7.61 25.15
C ARG A 127 10.87 8.12 25.83
N ALA A 128 11.92 7.30 25.88
CA ALA A 128 13.21 7.66 26.46
C ALA A 128 13.85 8.85 25.72
N GLN A 129 13.81 8.85 24.38
CA GLN A 129 14.27 9.98 23.57
C GLN A 129 13.52 11.27 23.89
N ALA A 130 12.18 11.22 23.91
CA ALA A 130 11.37 12.41 24.16
C ALA A 130 11.50 12.95 25.60
N LEU A 131 11.72 12.09 26.59
CA LEU A 131 12.03 12.49 27.97
C LEU A 131 13.41 13.15 28.06
N ASN A 132 14.41 12.59 27.39
CA ASN A 132 15.76 13.18 27.32
C ASN A 132 15.78 14.54 26.60
N GLU A 133 14.85 14.77 25.67
CA GLU A 133 14.59 16.08 25.04
C GLU A 133 13.90 17.09 25.98
N GLY A 134 13.61 16.72 27.23
CA GLY A 134 13.03 17.62 28.24
C GLY A 134 11.55 17.91 28.07
N LYS A 135 10.82 17.07 27.31
CA LYS A 135 9.38 17.28 27.05
C LYS A 135 8.52 16.80 28.23
N PRO A 136 7.43 17.52 28.56
CA PRO A 136 6.45 17.07 29.55
C PRO A 136 5.83 15.70 29.18
N GLU A 137 5.57 14.83 30.17
CA GLU A 137 5.06 13.46 29.95
C GLU A 137 3.83 13.38 29.04
N LYS A 138 2.88 14.32 29.21
CA LYS A 138 1.66 14.38 28.40
C LYS A 138 1.91 14.69 26.92
N ILE A 139 3.03 15.35 26.62
CA ILE A 139 3.49 15.62 25.24
C ILE A 139 4.28 14.42 24.71
N VAL A 140 5.04 13.74 25.58
CA VAL A 140 5.78 12.52 25.24
C VAL A 140 4.84 11.43 24.74
N GLU A 141 3.73 11.15 25.42
CA GLU A 141 2.78 10.12 24.97
C GLU A 141 2.22 10.41 23.58
N LYS A 142 1.72 11.63 23.35
CA LYS A 142 1.22 12.04 22.01
C LYS A 142 2.29 11.95 20.93
N MET A 143 3.54 12.27 21.28
CA MET A 143 4.66 12.22 20.35
C MET A 143 5.06 10.77 20.01
N VAL A 144 5.05 9.88 21.00
CA VAL A 144 5.27 8.44 20.80
C VAL A 144 4.18 7.88 19.88
N ASP A 145 2.90 8.18 20.16
CA ASP A 145 1.80 7.70 19.32
C ASP A 145 1.90 8.22 17.88
N GLY A 146 2.27 9.48 17.68
CA GLY A 146 2.52 10.04 16.34
C GLY A 146 3.69 9.37 15.61
N ARG A 147 4.77 9.01 16.32
CA ARG A 147 5.90 8.28 15.74
C ARG A 147 5.55 6.82 15.44
N ILE A 148 4.71 6.18 16.25
CA ILE A 148 4.19 4.84 15.98
C ILE A 148 3.25 4.85 14.76
N SER A 149 2.44 5.89 14.57
CA SER A 149 1.68 6.05 13.32
C SER A 149 2.59 6.09 12.09
N LYS A 150 3.71 6.84 12.17
CA LYS A 150 4.72 6.85 11.10
C LYS A 150 5.39 5.49 10.88
N TYR A 151 5.65 4.75 11.95
CA TYR A 151 6.16 3.39 11.85
C TYR A 151 5.22 2.51 11.02
N TYR A 152 3.90 2.61 11.25
CA TYR A 152 2.93 1.88 10.44
C TYR A 152 2.93 2.35 8.98
N GLU A 153 2.96 3.66 8.72
CA GLU A 153 3.05 4.23 7.36
C GLU A 153 4.31 3.78 6.62
N GLU A 154 5.42 3.54 7.33
CA GLU A 154 6.69 3.10 6.74
C GLU A 154 6.73 1.58 6.52
N PHE A 155 6.31 0.79 7.51
CA PHE A 155 6.55 -0.66 7.52
C PHE A 155 5.32 -1.52 7.16
N CYS A 156 4.11 -0.97 7.15
CA CYS A 156 2.90 -1.70 6.76
C CYS A 156 2.44 -1.27 5.36
N LEU A 157 2.43 -2.22 4.42
CA LEU A 157 2.07 -1.99 3.02
C LEU A 157 0.72 -1.28 2.87
N MET A 158 -0.31 -1.69 3.63
CA MET A 158 -1.66 -1.13 3.51
C MET A 158 -1.76 0.35 3.91
N GLU A 159 -0.83 0.84 4.73
CA GLU A 159 -0.78 2.22 5.23
C GLU A 159 0.02 3.15 4.32
N GLN A 160 0.86 2.59 3.45
CA GLN A 160 1.72 3.37 2.56
C GLN A 160 0.92 4.14 1.51
N SER A 161 1.37 5.34 1.19
CA SER A 161 0.98 6.04 -0.03
C SER A 161 1.42 5.27 -1.26
N PHE A 162 0.56 5.22 -2.27
CA PHE A 162 0.83 4.51 -3.51
C PHE A 162 1.81 5.29 -4.38
N ILE A 163 2.90 4.65 -4.82
CA ILE A 163 3.97 5.31 -5.58
C ILE A 163 3.54 5.96 -6.89
N LYS A 164 2.45 5.50 -7.51
CA LYS A 164 1.92 6.12 -8.75
C LYS A 164 0.90 7.22 -8.49
N ASP A 165 0.30 7.24 -7.31
CA ASP A 165 -0.75 8.18 -6.91
C ASP A 165 -0.65 8.41 -5.39
N PRO A 166 0.23 9.34 -4.95
CA PRO A 166 0.52 9.56 -3.53
C PRO A 166 -0.67 10.03 -2.70
N ASP A 167 -1.73 10.52 -3.35
CA ASP A 167 -2.98 10.96 -2.71
C ASP A 167 -3.83 9.78 -2.20
N LYS A 168 -3.45 8.55 -2.54
CA LYS A 168 -4.13 7.33 -2.11
C LYS A 168 -3.19 6.40 -1.38
N THR A 169 -3.67 5.81 -0.28
CA THR A 169 -3.00 4.68 0.34
C THR A 169 -3.27 3.38 -0.43
N ILE A 170 -2.44 2.36 -0.20
CA ILE A 170 -2.68 1.02 -0.76
C ILE A 170 -4.00 0.44 -0.27
N ALA A 171 -4.42 0.70 0.98
CA ALA A 171 -5.75 0.32 1.45
C ALA A 171 -6.88 0.98 0.64
N SER A 172 -6.77 2.27 0.34
CA SER A 172 -7.75 2.96 -0.50
C SER A 172 -7.78 2.38 -1.91
N LEU A 173 -6.61 2.08 -2.49
CA LEU A 173 -6.50 1.48 -3.82
C LEU A 173 -7.14 0.08 -3.86
N LEU A 174 -6.89 -0.76 -2.85
CA LEU A 174 -7.49 -2.09 -2.74
C LEU A 174 -9.02 -2.01 -2.69
N ASN A 175 -9.56 -1.10 -1.88
CA ASN A 175 -11.01 -0.93 -1.75
C ASN A 175 -11.65 -0.43 -3.05
N GLU A 176 -10.98 0.47 -3.78
CA GLU A 176 -11.42 0.90 -5.12
C GLU A 176 -11.48 -0.30 -6.08
N LYS A 177 -10.46 -1.17 -6.05
CA LYS A 177 -10.41 -2.38 -6.88
C LYS A 177 -11.50 -3.38 -6.52
N ILE A 178 -11.79 -3.58 -5.23
CA ILE A 178 -12.91 -4.42 -4.77
C ILE A 178 -14.25 -3.87 -5.25
N GLY A 179 -14.46 -2.55 -5.15
CA GLY A 179 -15.68 -1.90 -5.62
C GLY A 179 -15.89 -2.07 -7.12
N LYS A 180 -14.81 -1.95 -7.90
CA LYS A 180 -14.84 -2.04 -9.35
C LYS A 180 -14.95 -3.47 -9.89
N ILE A 181 -14.17 -4.40 -9.33
CA ILE A 181 -14.14 -5.81 -9.74
C ILE A 181 -15.37 -6.56 -9.19
N GLY A 182 -15.85 -6.19 -8.01
CA GLY A 182 -17.03 -6.79 -7.40
C GLY A 182 -16.74 -8.07 -6.60
N GLU A 183 -15.47 -8.43 -6.39
CA GLU A 183 -15.03 -9.55 -5.57
C GLU A 183 -14.21 -9.07 -4.37
N ASN A 184 -14.15 -9.88 -3.31
CA ASN A 184 -13.16 -9.73 -2.26
C ASN A 184 -11.77 -9.89 -2.86
N ILE A 185 -10.87 -8.96 -2.56
CA ILE A 185 -9.47 -9.00 -2.97
C ILE A 185 -8.62 -8.81 -1.74
N THR A 186 -7.59 -9.64 -1.57
CA THR A 186 -6.72 -9.58 -0.40
C THR A 186 -5.26 -9.66 -0.85
N ILE A 187 -4.42 -8.78 -0.32
CA ILE A 187 -2.97 -8.96 -0.40
C ILE A 187 -2.61 -9.92 0.73
N ARG A 188 -2.16 -11.13 0.41
CA ARG A 188 -1.99 -12.19 1.42
C ARG A 188 -0.62 -12.11 2.07
N ARG A 189 0.42 -12.05 1.26
CA ARG A 189 1.82 -12.05 1.70
C ARG A 189 2.73 -11.61 0.55
N PHE A 190 3.93 -11.19 0.90
CA PHE A 190 4.98 -10.92 -0.07
C PHE A 190 6.34 -11.33 0.48
N GLN A 191 7.31 -11.40 -0.41
CA GLN A 191 8.72 -11.44 -0.08
C GLN A 191 9.45 -10.45 -0.97
N ARG A 192 10.28 -9.60 -0.35
CA ARG A 192 11.23 -8.73 -1.03
C ARG A 192 12.64 -9.24 -0.76
N PHE A 193 13.49 -9.15 -1.76
CA PHE A 193 14.92 -9.44 -1.68
C PHE A 193 15.68 -8.24 -2.21
N GLU A 194 16.75 -7.85 -1.53
CA GLU A 194 17.72 -6.90 -2.04
C GLU A 194 19.14 -7.50 -2.05
N LEU A 195 19.86 -7.31 -3.16
CA LEU A 195 21.19 -7.84 -3.34
C LEU A 195 22.16 -7.25 -2.30
N GLY A 196 22.73 -8.13 -1.47
CA GLY A 196 23.68 -7.75 -0.43
C GLY A 196 23.03 -7.20 0.85
N GLU A 197 21.72 -7.33 0.99
CA GLU A 197 21.02 -7.02 2.23
C GLU A 197 21.61 -7.83 3.41
N GLY A 198 21.93 -7.15 4.51
CA GLY A 198 22.52 -7.76 5.70
C GLY A 198 24.00 -8.13 5.59
N LEU A 199 24.68 -7.84 4.48
CA LEU A 199 26.13 -8.08 4.32
C LEU A 199 26.91 -6.77 4.50
N GLU A 200 27.93 -6.79 5.35
CA GLU A 200 28.91 -5.70 5.40
C GLU A 200 29.71 -5.67 4.09
N LYS A 201 29.58 -4.57 3.35
CA LYS A 201 30.46 -4.34 2.21
C LYS A 201 31.85 -4.03 2.73
N LYS A 202 32.83 -4.83 2.28
CA LYS A 202 34.23 -4.48 2.44
C LYS A 202 34.46 -3.10 1.82
N VAL A 203 34.87 -2.14 2.65
CA VAL A 203 35.29 -0.82 2.18
C VAL A 203 36.76 -0.96 1.80
N ASP A 204 37.01 -1.38 0.57
CA ASP A 204 38.38 -1.42 0.05
C ASP A 204 38.76 0.02 -0.32
N ASN A 205 39.56 0.65 0.53
CA ASN A 205 40.13 1.97 0.25
C ASN A 205 41.28 1.79 -0.74
N PHE A 206 40.94 1.78 -2.03
CA PHE A 206 41.88 1.56 -3.13
C PHE A 206 43.12 2.47 -3.03
N VAL A 207 42.98 3.67 -2.46
CA VAL A 207 44.10 4.59 -2.22
C VAL A 207 45.06 4.05 -1.16
N GLU A 208 44.56 3.52 -0.04
CA GLU A 208 45.41 2.90 0.98
C GLU A 208 46.07 1.62 0.47
N GLU A 209 45.36 0.83 -0.33
CA GLU A 209 45.90 -0.40 -0.91
C GLU A 209 47.02 -0.11 -1.93
N VAL A 210 46.87 0.92 -2.76
CA VAL A 210 47.92 1.39 -3.69
C VAL A 210 49.10 2.00 -2.94
N MET A 211 48.86 2.83 -1.91
CA MET A 211 49.92 3.43 -1.10
C MET A 211 50.75 2.38 -0.35
N ALA A 212 50.11 1.31 0.16
CA ALA A 212 50.78 0.19 0.82
C ALA A 212 51.66 -0.64 -0.13
N GLN A 213 51.33 -0.70 -1.43
CA GLN A 213 52.15 -1.40 -2.43
C GLN A 213 53.36 -0.58 -2.90
N THR A 214 53.28 0.75 -2.88
CA THR A 214 54.39 1.65 -3.26
C THR A 214 55.46 1.87 -2.16
N GLN A 215 55.23 1.38 -0.94
CA GLN A 215 56.18 1.48 0.19
C GLN A 215 57.01 0.21 0.42
N LYS A 216 56.97 -0.76 -0.50
CA LYS A 216 57.90 -1.90 -0.56
C LYS A 216 58.99 -1.66 -1.60
#